data_AF-A0A6B3F513-F1
#
_entry.id   AF-A0A6B3F513-F1
#
_cell.length_a   1.000
_cell.length_b   1.000
_cell.length_c   1.000
_cell.angle_alpha   90.00
_cell.angle_beta   90.00
_cell.angle_gamma   90.00
#
_symmetry.space_group_name_H-M   'P 1'
#
loop_
_entity.id
_entity.type
_entity.pdbx_description
1 polymer ?
#
loop_
_entity_poly.entity_id
_entity_poly.type
_entity_poly.pdbx_seq_one_letter_code
_entity_poly.pdbx_strand_id
1 'polypeptide(L)'
;SMTHFNLLGTGDPTAMARWHNTLQRMAADTRLGIPVTLSTDPRHAFTEHVGASFGAGAFSAWPEPLGLAALRDPELVYEFADTVRREYLAVGFRVALHPQ
;
A
#
# COMPACT_ATOMS: atom_id res chain seq x y z
N SER A 1 -12.19 15.17 -14.22
CA SER A 1 -10.82 14.61 -14.21
C SER A 1 -10.83 13.36 -13.34
N MET A 2 -9.89 12.44 -13.57
CA MET A 2 -9.70 11.25 -12.73
C MET A 2 -8.74 11.59 -11.59
N THR A 3 -9.06 11.19 -10.36
CA THR A 3 -8.26 11.49 -9.16
C THR A 3 -7.90 10.25 -8.35
N HIS A 4 -8.34 9.06 -8.77
CA HIS A 4 -8.12 7.80 -8.06
C HIS A 4 -7.46 6.81 -9.02
N PHE A 5 -6.31 6.28 -8.63
CA PHE A 5 -5.51 5.39 -9.48
C PHE A 5 -5.03 4.20 -8.66
N ASN A 6 -5.01 3.00 -9.26
CA ASN A 6 -4.28 1.87 -8.69
C ASN A 6 -2.83 1.93 -9.15
N LEU A 7 -1.88 1.92 -8.21
CA LEU A 7 -0.46 1.91 -8.56
C LEU A 7 0.03 0.48 -8.70
N LEU A 8 0.49 0.14 -9.90
CA LEU A 8 1.11 -1.16 -10.21
C LEU A 8 2.63 -1.05 -10.16
N GLY A 9 3.29 -2.15 -9.77
CA GLY A 9 4.75 -2.26 -9.72
C GLY A 9 5.35 -1.89 -8.37
N THR A 10 6.64 -2.20 -8.20
CA THR A 10 7.42 -2.00 -6.96
C THR A 10 8.57 -1.02 -7.20
N GLY A 11 9.13 -0.45 -6.13
CA GLY A 11 10.25 0.48 -6.23
C GLY A 11 10.86 0.78 -4.87
N ASP A 12 11.94 1.57 -4.88
CA ASP A 12 12.55 2.09 -3.66
C ASP A 12 11.55 2.96 -2.87
N PRO A 13 11.41 2.77 -1.54
CA PRO A 13 10.39 3.45 -0.75
C PRO A 13 10.59 4.97 -0.70
N THR A 14 11.84 5.44 -0.76
CA THR A 14 12.14 6.88 -0.81
C THR A 14 11.70 7.46 -2.15
N ALA A 15 11.94 6.76 -3.26
CA ALA A 15 11.46 7.16 -4.58
C ALA A 15 9.92 7.21 -4.64
N MET A 16 9.24 6.20 -4.08
CA MET A 16 7.78 6.17 -3.99
C MET A 16 7.22 7.38 -3.24
N ALA A 17 7.76 7.67 -2.05
CA ALA A 17 7.34 8.82 -1.25
C ALA A 17 7.58 10.16 -1.98
N ARG A 18 8.75 10.34 -2.61
CA ARG A 18 9.06 11.55 -3.39
C ARG A 18 8.13 11.71 -4.59
N TRP A 19 7.82 10.61 -5.28
CA TRP A 19 6.92 10.61 -6.42
C TRP A 19 5.49 10.95 -6.00
N HIS A 20 4.96 10.32 -4.93
CA HIS A 20 3.66 10.67 -4.36
C HIS A 20 3.59 12.16 -4.00
N ASN A 21 4.60 12.70 -3.32
CA ASN A 21 4.63 14.12 -2.96
C ASN A 21 4.66 15.05 -4.19
N THR A 22 5.27 14.61 -5.29
CA THR A 22 5.26 15.35 -6.56
C THR A 22 3.87 15.37 -7.17
N LEU A 23 3.18 14.22 -7.19
CA LEU A 23 1.80 14.15 -7.66
C LEU A 23 0.87 15.05 -6.85
N GLN A 24 1.01 15.10 -5.52
CA GLN A 24 0.18 15.97 -4.68
C GLN A 24 0.43 17.46 -4.97
N ARG A 25 1.68 17.88 -5.21
CA ARG A 25 1.98 19.26 -5.61
C ARG A 25 1.30 19.60 -6.95
N MET A 26 1.42 18.72 -7.94
CA MET A 26 0.77 18.90 -9.24
C MET A 26 -0.77 18.98 -9.11
N ALA A 27 -1.36 18.16 -8.24
CA ALA A 27 -2.80 18.16 -7.97
C ALA A 27 -3.26 19.47 -7.33
N ALA A 28 -2.49 20.00 -6.38
CA ALA A 28 -2.76 21.26 -5.70
C ALA A 28 -2.74 22.47 -6.65
N ASP A 29 -1.90 22.43 -7.69
CA ASP A 29 -1.78 23.51 -8.70
C ASP A 29 -2.93 23.51 -9.72
N THR A 30 -3.83 22.52 -9.68
CA THR A 30 -5.02 22.51 -10.54
C THR A 30 -6.07 23.52 -10.09
N ARG A 31 -6.98 23.93 -10.99
CA ARG A 31 -8.05 24.92 -10.71
C ARG A 31 -8.83 24.68 -9.41
N LEU A 32 -9.04 23.41 -9.03
CA LEU A 32 -9.80 23.03 -7.84
C LEU A 32 -8.94 22.45 -6.72
N GLY A 33 -7.63 22.23 -6.94
CA GLY A 33 -6.74 21.66 -5.93
C GLY A 33 -7.17 20.29 -5.40
N ILE A 34 -7.91 19.49 -6.18
CA ILE A 34 -8.42 18.20 -5.71
C ILE A 34 -7.26 17.19 -5.63
N PRO A 35 -6.99 16.58 -4.47
CA PRO A 35 -5.88 15.65 -4.31
C PRO A 35 -6.06 14.37 -5.12
N VAL A 36 -4.94 13.72 -5.41
CA VAL A 36 -4.92 12.38 -6.02
C VAL A 36 -4.85 11.31 -4.92
N THR A 37 -5.60 10.25 -5.09
CA THR A 37 -5.56 9.06 -4.22
C THR A 37 -4.95 7.90 -5.00
N LEU A 38 -3.97 7.25 -4.38
CA LEU A 38 -3.37 6.03 -4.90
C LEU A 38 -3.84 4.84 -4.07
N SER A 39 -4.41 3.85 -4.74
CA SER A 39 -4.70 2.55 -4.16
C SER A 39 -3.57 1.55 -4.42
N THR A 40 -3.59 0.45 -3.65
CA THR A 40 -2.67 -0.66 -3.82
C THR A 40 -3.29 -2.01 -3.54
N ASP A 41 -2.94 -3.00 -4.35
CA ASP A 41 -3.09 -4.43 -4.03
C ASP A 41 -2.19 -4.84 -2.83
N PRO A 42 -2.39 -6.00 -2.19
CA PRO A 42 -1.52 -6.50 -1.11
C PRO A 42 -0.03 -6.49 -1.48
N ARG A 43 0.83 -6.02 -0.55
CA ARG A 43 2.29 -5.94 -0.71
C ARG A 43 3.11 -6.41 0.49
N HIS A 44 2.54 -7.22 1.37
CA HIS A 44 3.19 -7.62 2.64
C HIS A 44 3.29 -9.14 2.80
N ALA A 45 3.25 -9.87 1.68
CA ALA A 45 3.42 -11.32 1.65
C ALA A 45 4.81 -11.71 1.14
N PHE A 46 5.28 -12.89 1.54
CA PHE A 46 6.49 -13.51 0.98
C PHE A 46 6.32 -13.88 -0.50
N THR A 47 5.09 -14.14 -0.92
CA THR A 47 4.76 -14.62 -2.25
C THR A 47 4.14 -13.52 -3.11
N GLU A 48 4.58 -13.46 -4.37
CA GLU A 48 3.93 -12.66 -5.40
C GLU A 48 2.85 -13.51 -6.09
N HIS A 49 1.64 -12.97 -6.19
CA HIS A 49 0.56 -13.56 -6.97
C HIS A 49 0.22 -12.62 -8.12
N VAL A 50 0.63 -12.98 -9.34
CA VAL A 50 0.43 -12.14 -10.53
C VAL A 50 -1.03 -11.71 -10.66
N GLY A 51 -1.27 -10.40 -10.61
CA GLY A 51 -2.60 -9.80 -10.72
C GLY A 51 -3.43 -9.74 -9.43
N ALA A 52 -2.90 -10.25 -8.30
CA ALA A 52 -3.59 -10.28 -7.02
C ALA A 52 -2.76 -9.72 -5.85
N SER A 53 -1.44 -9.85 -5.89
CA SER A 53 -0.53 -9.29 -4.88
C SER A 53 0.87 -9.03 -5.46
N PHE A 54 1.61 -8.15 -4.79
CA PHE A 54 3.03 -7.95 -5.02
C PHE A 54 3.85 -8.62 -3.92
N GLY A 55 5.02 -9.16 -4.28
CA GLY A 55 6.00 -9.56 -3.27
C GLY A 55 6.45 -8.36 -2.42
N ALA A 56 6.82 -8.61 -1.17
CA ALA A 56 7.05 -7.56 -0.18
C ALA A 56 8.05 -6.48 -0.61
N GLY A 57 9.14 -6.85 -1.29
CA GLY A 57 10.13 -5.89 -1.80
C GLY A 57 10.69 -5.00 -0.69
N ALA A 58 10.27 -3.72 -0.67
CA ALA A 58 10.67 -2.73 0.33
C ALA A 58 9.81 -2.74 1.62
N PHE A 59 8.71 -3.49 1.63
CA PHE A 59 7.80 -3.62 2.76
C PHE A 59 8.18 -4.83 3.62
N SER A 60 7.68 -4.88 4.86
CA SER A 60 7.81 -6.06 5.70
C SER A 60 7.08 -7.27 5.10
N ALA A 61 7.73 -8.43 5.16
CA ALA A 61 7.16 -9.69 4.70
C ALA A 61 6.52 -10.44 5.88
N TRP A 62 5.25 -10.79 5.71
CA TRP A 62 4.42 -11.49 6.70
C TRP A 62 3.84 -12.78 6.11
N PRO A 63 3.38 -13.72 6.96
CA PRO A 63 2.58 -14.83 6.50
C PRO A 63 1.34 -14.36 5.73
N GLU A 64 0.93 -15.14 4.73
CA GLU A 64 -0.35 -14.95 4.05
C GLU A 64 -1.53 -14.98 5.05
N PRO A 65 -2.72 -14.43 4.70
CA PRO A 65 -3.88 -14.40 5.60
C PRO A 65 -4.24 -15.75 6.22
N LEU A 66 -4.09 -16.86 5.47
CA LEU A 66 -4.30 -18.21 5.99
C LEU A 66 -3.26 -18.60 7.07
N GLY A 67 -2.01 -18.18 6.90
CA GLY A 67 -0.95 -18.38 7.89
C GLY A 67 -1.19 -17.58 9.16
N LEU A 68 -1.63 -16.32 9.04
CA LEU A 68 -2.04 -15.50 10.19
C LEU A 68 -3.25 -16.12 10.92
N ALA A 69 -4.24 -16.60 10.19
CA ALA A 69 -5.42 -17.26 10.76
C ALA A 69 -5.07 -18.56 11.52
N ALA A 70 -4.07 -19.31 11.06
CA ALA A 70 -3.62 -20.54 11.71
C ALA A 70 -3.06 -20.30 13.13
N LEU A 71 -2.56 -19.08 13.41
CA LEU A 71 -2.07 -18.69 14.73
C LEU A 71 -3.20 -18.46 15.75
N ARG A 72 -4.43 -18.20 15.28
CA ARG A 72 -5.61 -17.90 16.11
C ARG A 72 -5.38 -16.77 17.12
N ASP A 73 -4.58 -15.78 16.71
CA ASP A 73 -4.18 -14.65 17.53
C ASP A 73 -4.68 -13.33 16.91
N PRO A 74 -5.80 -12.77 17.38
CA PRO A 74 -6.35 -11.54 16.85
C PRO A 74 -5.51 -10.29 17.18
N GLU A 75 -4.74 -10.32 18.28
CA GLU A 75 -3.86 -9.21 18.65
C GLU A 75 -2.70 -9.12 17.65
N LEU A 76 -2.11 -10.27 17.30
CA LEU A 76 -1.08 -10.33 16.27
C LEU A 76 -1.59 -9.89 14.88
N VAL A 77 -2.84 -10.23 14.53
CA VAL A 77 -3.44 -9.75 13.26
C VAL A 77 -3.62 -8.23 13.27
N TYR A 78 -3.95 -7.65 14.43
CA TYR A 78 -4.02 -6.20 14.58
C TYR A 78 -2.64 -5.54 14.43
N GLU A 79 -1.60 -6.10 15.05
CA GLU A 79 -0.22 -5.62 14.89
C GLU A 79 0.26 -5.69 13.44
N PHE A 80 -0.06 -6.77 12.74
CA PHE A 80 0.17 -6.90 11.30
C PHE A 80 -0.52 -5.76 10.53
N ALA A 81 -1.83 -5.58 10.73
CA ALA A 81 -2.60 -4.56 10.02
C ALA A 81 -2.08 -3.13 10.30
N ASP A 82 -1.68 -2.85 11.54
CA ASP A 82 -1.13 -1.57 11.94
C ASP A 82 0.28 -1.33 11.35
N THR A 83 1.11 -2.38 11.25
CA THR A 83 2.40 -2.33 10.55
C THR A 83 2.20 -2.01 9.07
N VAL A 84 1.33 -2.76 8.39
CA VAL A 84 0.97 -2.53 6.97
C VAL A 84 0.50 -1.09 6.74
N ARG A 85 -0.39 -0.60 7.61
CA ARG A 85 -0.91 0.77 7.55
C ARG A 85 0.21 1.81 7.67
N ARG A 86 1.14 1.65 8.62
CA ARG A 86 2.26 2.58 8.81
C ARG A 86 3.17 2.61 7.58
N GLU A 87 3.53 1.45 7.05
CA GLU A 87 4.44 1.38 5.90
C GLU A 87 3.78 1.94 4.62
N TYR A 88 2.50 1.67 4.39
CA TYR A 88 1.75 2.29 3.29
C TYR A 88 1.68 3.80 3.41
N LEU A 89 1.38 4.33 4.59
CA LEU A 89 1.34 5.78 4.81
C LEU A 89 2.71 6.44 4.60
N ALA A 90 3.81 5.74 4.94
CA ALA A 90 5.16 6.25 4.75
C ALA A 90 5.51 6.52 3.28
N VAL A 91 4.89 5.77 2.35
CA VAL A 91 5.09 5.95 0.90
C VAL A 91 3.92 6.65 0.19
N GLY A 92 2.89 7.05 0.94
CA GLY A 92 1.76 7.83 0.43
C GLY A 92 0.53 7.02 0.00
N PHE A 93 0.51 5.70 0.22
CA PHE A 93 -0.72 4.91 0.03
C PHE A 93 -1.70 5.17 1.16
N ARG A 94 -2.95 5.47 0.79
CA ARG A 94 -4.05 5.72 1.75
C ARG A 94 -5.27 4.83 1.52
N VAL A 95 -5.26 4.04 0.45
CA VAL A 95 -6.31 3.08 0.13
C VAL A 95 -5.65 1.73 -0.15
N ALA A 96 -5.92 0.75 0.71
CA ALA A 96 -5.54 -0.63 0.47
C ALA A 96 -6.73 -1.37 -0.12
N LEU A 97 -6.50 -2.18 -1.16
CA LEU A 97 -7.52 -3.06 -1.77
C LEU A 97 -7.55 -4.43 -1.07
N HIS A 98 -7.49 -4.42 0.27
CA HIS A 98 -7.48 -5.61 1.13
C HIS A 98 -7.87 -5.23 2.58
N PRO A 99 -8.25 -6.17 3.47
CA PRO A 99 -8.18 -7.65 3.36
C PRO A 99 -9.11 -8.26 2.30
N GLN A 100 -8.87 -9.52 1.93
CA GLN A 100 -9.72 -10.35 1.04
C GLN A 100 -10.62 -11.28 1.86
#